data_AF-A0A6J4QRZ3-F1
#
_entry.id   AF-A0A6J4QRZ3-F1
#
_cell.length_a   1.000
_cell.length_b   1.000
_cell.length_c   1.000
_cell.angle_alpha   90.00
_cell.angle_beta   90.00
_cell.angle_gamma   90.00
#
_symmetry.space_group_name_H-M   'P 1'
#
loop_
_entity.id
_entity.type
_entity.pdbx_description
1 polymer ?
#
loop_
_entity_poly.entity_id
_entity_poly.type
_entity_poly.pdbx_seq_one_letter_code
_entity_poly.pdbx_strand_id
1 'polypeptide(L)'
;MEGTKRRREFEEALRNAIAKLGREGEDRIDRSYVEELGQRYDLDPDEARKLFVKSKGDVWKGELVESEGDPGWEAAMLESSPSTGISPEDSSI
;
A
#
# COMPACT_ATOMS: atom_id res chain seq x y z
N MET A 1 8.50 -12.63 -20.52
CA MET A 1 7.92 -13.29 -19.31
C MET A 1 8.37 -12.65 -18.00
N GLU A 2 9.38 -11.77 -18.00
CA GLU A 2 9.97 -11.22 -16.76
C GLU A 2 9.16 -10.09 -16.11
N GLY A 3 8.52 -9.22 -16.91
CA GLY A 3 7.70 -8.12 -16.38
C GLY A 3 6.51 -8.59 -15.53
N THR A 4 5.87 -9.71 -15.89
CA THR A 4 4.77 -10.29 -15.11
C THR A 4 5.25 -10.83 -13.75
N LYS A 5 6.49 -11.31 -13.68
CA LYS A 5 7.08 -11.81 -12.44
C LYS A 5 7.39 -10.64 -11.48
N ARG A 6 8.09 -9.61 -11.97
CA ARG A 6 8.43 -8.42 -11.17
C ARG A 6 7.21 -7.71 -10.62
N ARG A 7 6.16 -7.58 -11.44
CA ARG A 7 4.87 -7.04 -10.99
C ARG A 7 4.28 -7.81 -9.80
N ARG A 8 4.29 -9.15 -9.86
CA ARG A 8 3.76 -9.97 -8.75
C ARG A 8 4.60 -9.81 -7.49
N GLU A 9 5.93 -9.84 -7.63
CA GLU A 9 6.85 -9.65 -6.50
C GLU A 9 6.66 -8.27 -5.86
N PHE A 10 6.46 -7.22 -6.67
CA PHE A 10 6.13 -5.88 -6.18
C PHE A 10 4.76 -5.83 -5.46
N GLU A 11 3.71 -6.43 -6.02
CA GLU A 11 2.38 -6.49 -5.38
C GLU A 11 2.44 -7.25 -4.04
N GLU A 12 3.22 -8.33 -3.94
CA GLU A 12 3.46 -9.06 -2.69
C GLU A 12 4.23 -8.20 -1.66
N ALA A 13 5.28 -7.50 -2.11
CA ALA A 13 6.03 -6.58 -1.26
C ALA A 13 5.14 -5.45 -0.73
N LEU A 14 4.26 -4.93 -1.57
CA LEU A 14 3.32 -3.87 -1.22
C LEU A 14 2.33 -4.35 -0.14
N ARG A 15 1.75 -5.56 -0.29
CA ARG A 15 0.88 -6.17 0.74
C ARG A 15 1.58 -6.27 2.09
N ASN A 16 2.84 -6.72 2.09
CA ASN A 16 3.64 -6.84 3.31
C ASN A 16 3.94 -5.48 3.95
N ALA A 17 4.27 -4.47 3.14
CA ALA A 17 4.50 -3.11 3.61
C ALA A 17 3.25 -2.51 4.27
N ILE A 18 2.08 -2.62 3.62
CA ILE A 18 0.81 -2.14 4.17
C ILE A 18 0.44 -2.87 5.46
N ALA A 19 0.60 -4.19 5.50
CA ALA A 19 0.32 -4.97 6.70
C ALA A 19 1.26 -4.57 7.86
N LYS A 20 2.50 -4.19 7.56
CA LYS A 20 3.45 -3.68 8.55
C LYS A 20 3.02 -2.29 9.05
N LEU A 21 2.70 -1.35 8.16
CA LEU A 21 2.21 -0.01 8.52
C LEU A 21 0.98 -0.10 9.43
N GLY A 22 0.00 -0.94 9.08
CA GLY A 22 -1.19 -1.14 9.90
C GLY A 22 -0.91 -1.70 11.31
N ARG A 23 0.15 -2.50 11.50
CA ARG A 23 0.60 -2.97 12.83
C ARG A 23 1.31 -1.89 13.63
N GLU A 24 1.97 -0.97 12.93
CA GLU A 24 2.65 0.19 13.52
C GLU A 24 1.67 1.34 13.82
N GLY A 25 0.39 1.19 13.42
CA GLY A 25 -0.63 2.23 13.57
C GLY A 25 -0.51 3.35 12.55
N GLU A 26 0.30 3.15 11.51
CA GLU A 26 0.50 4.08 10.41
C GLU A 26 -0.56 3.85 9.34
N ASP A 27 -1.17 4.93 8.88
CA ASP A 27 -2.21 4.93 7.86
C ASP A 27 -1.82 5.75 6.63
N ARG A 28 -0.57 6.23 6.53
CA ARG A 28 -0.08 6.98 5.38
C ARG A 28 1.05 6.23 4.68
N ILE A 29 0.99 6.20 3.36
CA ILE A 29 2.09 5.74 2.51
C ILE A 29 2.46 6.84 1.51
N ASP A 30 3.68 7.36 1.64
CA ASP A 30 4.15 8.41 0.74
C ASP A 30 4.49 7.85 -0.64
N ARG A 31 4.35 8.68 -1.66
CA ARG A 31 4.71 8.34 -3.05
C ARG A 31 6.15 7.88 -3.17
N SER A 32 7.08 8.56 -2.50
CA SER A 32 8.50 8.23 -2.52
C SER A 32 8.75 6.81 -2.02
N TYR A 33 8.05 6.38 -0.97
CA TYR A 33 8.16 5.02 -0.44
C TYR A 33 7.74 3.97 -1.49
N VAL A 34 6.65 4.23 -2.23
CA VAL A 34 6.20 3.34 -3.31
C VAL A 34 7.22 3.27 -4.44
N GLU A 35 7.81 4.40 -4.82
CA GLU A 35 8.84 4.48 -5.87
C GLU A 35 10.13 3.74 -5.45
N GLU A 36 10.59 3.95 -4.21
CA GLU A 36 11.73 3.24 -3.63
C GLU A 36 11.49 1.73 -3.53
N LEU A 37 10.27 1.33 -3.17
CA LEU A 37 9.89 -0.08 -3.13
C LEU A 37 9.93 -0.69 -4.53
N GLY A 38 9.40 0.00 -5.53
CA GLY A 38 9.41 -0.46 -6.93
C GLY A 38 10.82 -0.66 -7.48
N GLN A 39 11.74 0.26 -7.19
CA GLN A 39 13.13 0.17 -7.62
C GLN A 39 13.85 -1.09 -7.10
N ARG A 40 13.47 -1.60 -5.91
CA ARG A 40 14.03 -2.86 -5.37
C ARG A 40 13.65 -4.10 -6.20
N TYR A 41 12.66 -3.97 -7.07
CA TYR A 41 12.15 -5.03 -7.96
C TYR A 41 12.35 -4.67 -9.44
N ASP A 42 13.33 -3.80 -9.75
CA ASP A 42 13.66 -3.34 -11.11
C ASP A 42 12.47 -2.69 -11.85
N LEU A 43 11.57 -2.02 -11.11
CA LEU A 43 10.53 -1.18 -11.69
C LEU A 43 10.99 0.27 -11.68
N ASP A 44 10.71 0.99 -12.77
CA ASP A 44 10.89 2.44 -12.77
C ASP A 44 9.83 3.12 -11.87
N PRO A 45 10.11 4.35 -11.37
CA PRO A 45 9.18 5.05 -10.49
C PRO A 45 7.77 5.21 -11.07
N ASP A 46 7.64 5.45 -12.37
CA ASP A 46 6.34 5.67 -13.02
C ASP A 46 5.54 4.37 -13.09
N GLU A 47 6.20 3.25 -13.39
CA GLU A 47 5.59 1.93 -13.37
C GLU A 47 5.14 1.55 -11.95
N ALA A 48 5.98 1.78 -10.94
CA ALA A 48 5.65 1.52 -9.54
C ALA A 48 4.40 2.30 -9.09
N ARG A 49 4.31 3.59 -9.43
CA ARG A 49 3.13 4.42 -9.13
C ARG A 49 1.87 3.91 -9.83
N LYS A 50 1.96 3.57 -11.11
CA LYS A 50 0.82 3.03 -11.88
C LYS A 50 0.32 1.72 -11.29
N LEU A 51 1.24 0.83 -10.89
CA LEU A 51 0.90 -0.44 -10.26
C LEU A 51 0.26 -0.24 -8.88
N PHE A 52 0.80 0.65 -8.06
CA PHE A 52 0.24 1.00 -6.76
C PHE A 52 -1.21 1.51 -6.88
N VAL A 53 -1.46 2.49 -7.74
CA VAL A 53 -2.82 3.02 -8.00
C VAL A 53 -3.75 1.93 -8.52
N LYS A 54 -3.28 1.10 -9.46
CA LYS A 54 -4.06 0.00 -10.03
C LYS A 54 -4.44 -1.05 -8.99
N SER A 55 -3.62 -1.25 -7.97
CA SER A 55 -3.85 -2.22 -6.89
C SER A 55 -4.82 -1.73 -5.81
N LYS A 56 -5.29 -0.48 -5.90
CA LYS A 56 -6.33 0.05 -5.02
C LYS A 56 -7.61 -0.78 -5.16
N GLY A 57 -8.17 -1.22 -4.04
CA GLY A 57 -9.29 -2.16 -3.93
C GLY A 57 -8.85 -3.62 -3.72
N ASP A 58 -7.70 -4.02 -4.27
CA ASP A 58 -7.20 -5.40 -4.24
C ASP A 58 -6.08 -5.64 -3.22
N VAL A 59 -5.18 -4.67 -3.07
CA VAL A 59 -4.01 -4.70 -2.17
C VAL A 59 -4.21 -3.73 -1.00
N TRP A 60 -4.82 -2.58 -1.26
CA TRP A 60 -5.07 -1.54 -0.26
C TRP A 60 -6.38 -0.82 -0.52
N LYS A 61 -6.90 -0.10 0.48
CA LYS A 61 -8.09 0.75 0.37
C LYS A 61 -7.81 2.11 0.99
N GLY A 62 -8.60 3.12 0.64
CA GLY A 62 -8.46 4.49 1.11
C GLY A 62 -8.36 5.50 -0.03
N GLU A 63 -7.63 6.59 0.18
CA GLU A 63 -7.65 7.76 -0.71
C GLU A 63 -6.26 8.20 -1.12
N LEU A 64 -6.14 8.72 -2.35
CA LEU A 64 -4.90 9.35 -2.80
C LEU A 64 -4.94 10.81 -2.41
N VAL A 65 -3.85 11.32 -1.85
CA VAL A 65 -3.66 12.72 -1.50
C VAL A 65 -3.01 13.42 -2.68
N GLU A 66 -3.69 14.39 -3.27
CA GLU A 66 -3.16 15.20 -4.37
C GLU A 66 -2.05 16.14 -3.88
N SER A 67 -1.07 16.41 -4.74
CA SER A 67 -0.06 17.43 -4.46
C SER A 67 -0.58 18.81 -4.86
N GLU A 68 -0.34 19.83 -4.03
CA GLU A 68 -0.73 21.21 -4.34
C GLU A 68 0.10 21.83 -5.49
N GLY A 69 1.24 21.24 -5.85
CA GLY A 69 2.21 21.82 -6.79
C GLY A 69 2.59 20.95 -7.99
N ASP A 70 2.54 19.62 -7.84
CA ASP A 70 2.96 18.69 -8.89
C ASP A 70 1.78 17.87 -9.44
N PRO A 71 1.78 17.54 -10.75
CA PRO A 71 0.77 16.67 -11.31
C PRO A 71 0.84 15.27 -10.67
N GLY A 72 -0.24 14.85 -10.03
CA GLY A 72 -0.40 13.52 -9.44
C GLY A 72 -0.70 13.56 -7.94
N TRP A 73 -0.41 12.44 -7.27
CA TRP A 73 -0.59 12.28 -5.83
C TRP A 73 0.77 12.32 -5.11
N GLU A 74 0.78 12.80 -3.87
CA GLU A 74 1.96 12.83 -3.00
C GLU A 74 1.98 11.68 -1.97
N ALA A 75 0.81 11.20 -1.56
CA ALA A 75 0.67 10.06 -0.66
C ALA A 75 -0.65 9.33 -0.88
N ALA A 76 -0.83 8.21 -0.18
CA ALA A 76 -2.12 7.59 0.01
C ALA A 76 -2.44 7.44 1.50
N MET A 77 -3.66 7.79 1.88
CA MET A 77 -4.24 7.48 3.17
C MET A 77 -4.89 6.11 3.06
N LEU A 78 -4.44 5.17 3.88
CA LEU A 78 -4.94 3.83 4.01
C LEU A 78 -6.17 3.85 4.90
N GLU A 79 -7.27 3.31 4.40
CA GLU A 79 -8.41 3.01 5.26
C GLU A 79 -7.97 1.93 6.26
N SER A 80 -8.05 2.25 7.55
CA SER A 80 -8.01 1.24 8.60
C SER A 80 -9.20 0.32 8.34
N SER A 81 -8.95 -0.87 7.79
CA SER A 81 -9.93 -1.94 7.94
C SER A 81 -10.13 -2.08 9.44
N PRO A 82 -11.36 -2.12 9.98
CA PRO A 82 -11.54 -2.38 11.38
C PRO A 82 -10.79 -3.68 11.64
N SER A 83 -9.68 -3.56 12.38
CA SER A 83 -9.00 -4.71 12.94
C SER A 83 -10.13 -5.44 13.61
N THR A 84 -10.53 -6.61 13.08
CA THR A 84 -11.55 -7.42 13.71
C THR A 84 -11.03 -7.60 15.11
N GLY A 85 -11.59 -6.82 16.03
CA GLY A 85 -11.35 -6.96 17.43
C GLY A 85 -11.71 -8.39 17.69
N ILE A 86 -10.70 -9.22 17.88
CA ILE A 86 -10.80 -10.25 18.90
C ILE A 86 -11.10 -9.46 20.17
N SER A 87 -12.39 -9.17 20.39
CA SER A 87 -12.90 -8.84 21.70
C SER A 87 -12.44 -10.01 22.57
N PRO A 88 -11.52 -9.79 23.53
CA PRO A 88 -11.44 -10.73 24.60
C PRO A 88 -12.76 -10.59 25.38
N GLU A 89 -13.17 -11.63 26.07
CA GLU A 89 -14.17 -11.56 27.15
C GLU A 89 -15.65 -11.49 26.72
N ASP A 90 -16.20 -12.60 26.23
CA ASP A 90 -17.54 -13.03 26.68
C ASP A 90 -17.63 -14.55 26.68
N SER A 91 -17.06 -15.16 27.71
CA SER A 91 -17.42 -16.50 28.15
C SER A 91 -17.60 -16.45 29.67
N SER A 92 -18.63 -15.71 30.09
CA SER A 92 -19.30 -16.01 31.34
C SER A 92 -20.54 -16.82 30.99
N ILE A 93 -20.51 -18.12 31.29
CA ILE A 93 -21.60 -18.96 31.86
C ILE A 93 -21.00 -20.33 32.18
#